data_AF-A0A0R2NSE2-F1
#
_entry.id   AF-A0A0R2NSE2-F1
#
_cell.length_a   1.000
_cell.length_b   1.000
_cell.length_c   1.000
_cell.angle_alpha   90.00
_cell.angle_beta   90.00
_cell.angle_gamma   90.00
#
_symmetry.space_group_name_H-M   'P 1'
#
loop_
_entity.id
_entity.type
_entity.pdbx_description
1 polymer ?
#
loop_
_entity_poly.entity_id
_entity_poly.type
_entity_poly.pdbx_seq_one_letter_code
_entity_poly.pdbx_strand_id
1 'polypeptide(L)'
;MTPNEMLSDLQKLKLLPAQPLHWQTFSPTSLCVELHHQRYVYQLGVPQHEVSIFAEDNQTEQSGDFKPYKTIQLNRKQQHLLAS
;
A
#
# COMPACT_ATOMS: atom_id res chain seq x y z
N MET A 1 0.34 -8.32 12.34
CA MET A 1 0.24 -8.28 10.87
C MET A 1 1.62 -8.51 10.29
N THR A 2 1.78 -9.54 9.47
CA THR A 2 2.99 -9.85 8.70
C THR A 2 2.91 -9.17 7.31
N PRO A 3 4.03 -9.04 6.58
CA PRO A 3 4.01 -8.48 5.22
C PRO A 3 3.10 -9.25 4.25
N ASN A 4 3.04 -10.58 4.37
CA ASN A 4 2.16 -11.43 3.54
C ASN A 4 0.67 -11.22 3.87
N GLU A 5 0.33 -11.09 5.15
CA GLU A 5 -1.04 -10.75 5.59
C GLU A 5 -1.45 -9.39 5.01
N MET A 6 -0.58 -8.39 5.12
CA MET A 6 -0.83 -7.06 4.58
C MET A 6 -1.05 -7.07 3.07
N LEU A 7 -0.26 -7.84 2.32
CA LEU A 7 -0.44 -7.99 0.87
C LEU A 7 -1.82 -8.58 0.55
N SER A 8 -2.15 -9.69 1.24
CA SER A 8 -3.45 -10.38 1.07
C SER A 8 -4.61 -9.42 1.35
N ASP A 9 -4.50 -8.61 2.40
CA ASP A 9 -5.53 -7.65 2.76
C ASP A 9 -5.66 -6.53 1.74
N LEU A 10 -4.56 -5.93 1.26
CA LEU A 10 -4.60 -4.93 0.20
C LEU A 10 -5.22 -5.48 -1.11
N GLN A 11 -4.98 -6.75 -1.43
CA GLN A 11 -5.62 -7.44 -2.56
C GLN A 11 -7.13 -7.64 -2.34
N LYS A 12 -7.55 -8.14 -1.16
CA LYS A 12 -8.98 -8.29 -0.80
C LYS A 12 -9.73 -6.95 -0.85
N LEU A 13 -9.06 -5.87 -0.40
CA LEU A 13 -9.60 -4.52 -0.42
C LEU A 13 -9.70 -3.91 -1.84
N LYS A 14 -9.17 -4.61 -2.86
CA LYS A 14 -9.07 -4.17 -4.26
C LYS A 14 -8.28 -2.87 -4.41
N LEU A 15 -7.27 -2.68 -3.57
CA LEU A 15 -6.37 -1.51 -3.60
C LEU A 15 -5.13 -1.76 -4.45
N LEU A 16 -4.84 -3.03 -4.76
CA LEU A 16 -3.81 -3.45 -5.68
C LEU A 16 -4.43 -4.00 -6.97
N PRO A 17 -3.76 -3.85 -8.12
CA PRO A 17 -4.22 -4.44 -9.36
C PRO A 17 -4.20 -5.97 -9.27
N ALA A 18 -5.13 -6.63 -9.96
CA ALA A 18 -5.32 -8.08 -9.93
C ALA A 18 -4.26 -8.88 -10.75
N GLN A 19 -3.13 -8.26 -11.05
CA GLN A 19 -2.05 -8.84 -11.86
C GLN A 19 -0.85 -9.22 -10.99
N PRO A 20 0.07 -10.09 -11.47
CA PRO A 20 1.34 -10.32 -10.80
C PRO A 20 2.06 -8.99 -10.59
N LEU A 21 2.45 -8.71 -9.35
CA LEU A 21 3.10 -7.48 -8.96
C LEU A 21 4.36 -7.80 -8.19
N HIS A 22 5.41 -7.01 -8.41
CA HIS A 22 6.61 -7.06 -7.59
C HIS A 22 6.37 -6.24 -6.34
N TRP A 23 6.62 -6.85 -5.18
CA TRP A 23 6.48 -6.18 -3.90
C TRP A 23 7.55 -6.62 -2.94
N GLN A 24 7.82 -5.75 -1.96
CA GLN A 24 8.71 -6.03 -0.85
C GLN A 24 8.25 -5.29 0.40
N THR A 25 8.66 -5.78 1.57
CA THR A 25 8.43 -5.09 2.84
C THR A 25 9.18 -3.75 2.82
N PHE A 26 8.47 -2.66 3.09
CA PHE A 26 9.09 -1.34 3.25
C PHE A 26 9.27 -1.01 4.74
N SER A 27 8.24 -1.29 5.55
CA SER A 27 8.29 -1.21 7.00
C SER A 27 7.36 -2.27 7.61
N PRO A 28 7.32 -2.46 8.94
CA PRO A 28 6.41 -3.41 9.58
C PRO A 28 4.92 -3.22 9.23
N THR A 29 4.52 -2.01 8.81
CA THR A 29 3.13 -1.65 8.48
C THR A 29 2.99 -1.07 7.07
N SER A 30 3.99 -1.29 6.21
CA SER A 30 3.93 -0.81 4.83
C SER A 30 4.63 -1.73 3.82
N LEU A 31 4.05 -1.77 2.62
CA LEU A 31 4.55 -2.54 1.48
C LEU A 31 4.93 -1.61 0.35
N CYS A 32 6.11 -1.81 -0.22
CA CYS A 32 6.50 -1.20 -1.47
C CYS A 32 6.06 -2.12 -2.61
N VAL A 33 5.32 -1.57 -3.56
CA VAL A 33 4.79 -2.26 -4.73
C VAL A 33 5.26 -1.52 -5.99
N GLU A 34 5.83 -2.26 -6.93
CA GLU A 34 6.22 -1.73 -8.23
C GLU A 34 5.11 -1.98 -9.27
N LEU A 35 4.62 -0.89 -9.86
CA LEU A 35 3.60 -0.90 -10.91
C LEU A 35 4.09 -0.05 -12.09
N HIS A 36 4.19 -0.64 -13.28
CA HIS A 36 4.62 0.07 -14.49
C HIS A 36 5.96 0.83 -14.32
N HIS A 37 6.95 0.20 -13.68
CA HIS A 37 8.24 0.80 -13.34
C HIS A 37 8.19 1.99 -12.37
N GLN A 38 7.05 2.18 -11.70
CA GLN A 38 6.88 3.15 -10.62
C GLN A 38 6.74 2.43 -9.29
N ARG A 39 7.44 2.88 -8.25
CA ARG A 39 7.27 2.35 -6.89
C ARG A 39 6.25 3.13 -6.10
N TYR A 40 5.42 2.39 -5.36
CA TYR A 40 4.42 2.92 -4.45
C TYR A 40 4.53 2.27 -3.09
N VAL A 41 4.51 3.05 -2.01
CA VAL A 41 4.44 2.53 -0.65
C VAL A 41 3.00 2.62 -0.16
N TYR A 42 2.40 1.47 0.14
CA TYR A 42 1.10 1.36 0.75
C TYR A 42 1.28 1.17 2.26
N GLN A 43 0.74 2.07 3.06
CA GLN A 43 0.76 2.02 4.51
C GLN A 43 -0.66 1.86 5.04
N LEU A 44 -0.89 0.82 5.84
CA LEU A 44 -2.20 0.55 6.44
C LEU A 44 -2.31 1.23 7.81
N GLY A 45 -3.19 2.23 7.90
CA GLY A 45 -3.58 2.88 9.15
C GLY A 45 -4.77 2.17 9.76
N VAL A 46 -4.55 1.06 10.47
CA VAL A 46 -5.63 0.25 11.08
C VAL A 46 -6.52 1.08 12.03
N PRO A 47 -5.98 1.89 12.97
CA PRO A 47 -6.81 2.70 13.86
C PRO A 47 -7.60 3.79 13.14
N GLN A 48 -7.06 4.31 12.05
CA GLN A 48 -7.66 5.38 11.25
C GLN A 48 -8.60 4.85 10.16
N HIS A 49 -8.63 3.52 9.96
CA HIS A 49 -9.34 2.87 8.87
C HIS A 49 -8.99 3.46 7.50
N GLU A 50 -7.71 3.67 7.24
CA GLU A 50 -7.24 4.26 5.99
C GLU A 50 -6.03 3.51 5.41
N VAL A 51 -5.82 3.68 4.11
CA VAL A 51 -4.59 3.30 3.43
C VAL A 51 -3.96 4.53 2.83
N SER A 52 -2.77 4.88 3.31
CA SER A 52 -1.96 5.97 2.78
C SER A 52 -1.01 5.40 1.73
N ILE A 53 -1.00 6.02 0.56
CA ILE A 53 -0.21 5.63 -0.60
C ILE A 53 0.78 6.77 -0.86
N PHE A 54 2.05 6.41 -0.96
CA PHE A 54 3.13 7.30 -1.33
C PHE A 54 3.69 6.83 -2.66
N ALA A 55 4.00 7.75 -3.57
CA ALA A 55 4.66 7.44 -4.83
C ALA A 55 6.12 7.86 -4.74
N GLU A 56 7.00 7.05 -5.33
CA GLU A 56 8.38 7.46 -5.53
C GLU A 56 8.44 8.76 -6.35
N ASP A 57 9.28 9.70 -5.92
CA ASP A 57 9.54 10.91 -6.67
C ASP A 57 10.60 10.64 -7.74
N ASN A 58 10.19 10.65 -9.01
CA ASN A 58 11.12 10.46 -10.14
C ASN A 58 11.82 11.76 -10.55
N GLN A 59 11.54 12.89 -9.90
CA GLN A 59 12.11 14.19 -10.28
C GLN A 59 13.42 14.53 -9.55
N THR A 60 13.81 13.74 -8.55
CA THR A 60 15.06 13.95 -7.81
C THR A 60 16.08 12.87 -8.18
N GLU A 61 17.36 13.24 -8.26
CA GLU A 61 18.48 12.31 -8.50
C GLU A 61 18.63 11.25 -7.38
N GLN A 62 17.89 11.40 -6.27
CA GLN A 62 17.81 10.45 -5.17
C GLN A 62 16.56 9.60 -5.31
N SER A 63 16.63 8.57 -6.17
CA SER A 63 15.64 7.49 -6.23
C SER A 63 15.49 6.80 -4.86
N GLY A 64 14.48 7.19 -4.10
CA GLY A 64 14.28 6.72 -2.73
C GLY A 64 13.34 7.59 -1.90
N ASP A 65 13.11 8.83 -2.30
CA ASP A 65 12.11 9.69 -1.67
C ASP A 65 10.70 9.30 -2.12
N PHE A 66 9.82 9.07 -1.13
CA PHE A 66 8.40 8.79 -1.36
C PHE A 66 7.56 9.98 -0.92
N LYS A 67 6.77 10.54 -1.84
CA LYS A 67 5.86 11.66 -1.57
C LYS A 67 4.43 11.17 -1.38
N PRO A 68 3.62 11.82 -0.52
CA PRO A 68 2.20 11.51 -0.40
C PRO A 68 1.53 11.57 -1.76
N TYR A 69 0.90 10.47 -2.17
CA TYR A 69 0.19 10.36 -3.44
C TYR A 69 -1.31 10.37 -3.23
N LYS A 70 -1.81 9.54 -2.32
CA LYS A 70 -3.25 9.41 -2.05
C LYS A 70 -3.51 8.79 -0.69
N THR A 71 -4.55 9.22 -0.02
CA THR A 71 -5.11 8.49 1.14
C THR A 71 -6.49 7.96 0.77
N ILE A 72 -6.73 6.69 1.08
CA ILE A 72 -7.99 6.00 0.83
C ILE A 72 -8.63 5.68 2.17
N GLN A 73 -9.76 6.34 2.45
CA GLN A 73 -10.60 5.99 3.60
C GLN A 73 -11.33 4.68 3.30
N LEU A 74 -11.16 3.68 4.18
CA LEU A 74 -11.80 2.39 4.05
C LEU A 74 -13.27 2.52 4.45
N ASN A 75 -14.16 2.05 3.59
CA ASN A 75 -15.59 2.00 3.91
C ASN A 75 -15.90 0.87 4.90
N ARG A 76 -17.12 0.84 5.46
CA ARG A 76 -17.54 -0.17 6.44
C ARG A 76 -17.37 -1.62 5.97
N LYS A 77 -17.57 -1.91 4.68
CA LYS A 77 -17.38 -3.27 4.14
C LYS A 77 -15.89 -3.65 4.14
N GLN A 78 -15.03 -2.71 3.75
CA GLN A 78 -13.58 -2.88 3.75
C GLN A 78 -13.01 -3.03 5.17
N GLN A 79 -13.53 -2.25 6.14
CA GLN A 79 -13.16 -2.40 7.55
C GLN A 79 -13.51 -3.78 8.08
N HIS A 80 -14.68 -4.32 7.71
CA HIS A 80 -15.10 -5.66 8.11
C HIS A 80 -14.18 -6.76 7.54
N LEU A 81 -13.70 -6.59 6.30
CA LEU A 81 -12.78 -7.53 5.65
C LEU A 81 -11.38 -7.59 6.29
N LEU A 82 -10.98 -6.54 7.02
CA LEU A 82 -9.71 -6.49 7.77
C LEU A 82 -9.83 -7.07 9.18
N ALA A 83 -11.06 -7.14 9.72
CA ALA A 83 -11.33 -7.65 11.05
C ALA A 83 -11.67 -9.15 11.06
N SER A 84 -11.88 -9.75 9.89
CA SER A 84 -12.24 -11.16 9.68
C SER A 84 -11.03 -12.02 9.34
#